data_AF-A0A957BUM8-F1
#
_entry.id   AF-A0A957BUM8-F1
#
_cell.length_a   1.000
_cell.length_b   1.000
_cell.length_c   1.000
_cell.angle_alpha   90.00
_cell.angle_beta   90.00
_cell.angle_gamma   90.00
#
_symmetry.space_group_name_H-M   'P 1'
#
loop_
_entity.id
_entity.type
_entity.pdbx_description
1 polymer ?
#
loop_
_entity_poly.entity_id
_entity_poly.type
_entity_poly.pdbx_seq_one_letter_code
_entity_poly.pdbx_strand_id
1 'polypeptide(L)'
;VLENVVYDPITRNIDLDDNHNTENTRASYPLDYIENAVTSKLGGHPKNVVFLTCDAQGVMPPIARLTPNQALYHFISGYTSKIGGTEAGVGVNPEITFSTCFGAPFMVHHPWVYADLLQRKMLRYGSTCWLINTGWVGGAFGIGQRISIKHTRALLNAALSGALDDVEYYTDPVFGFEVPKSCPDIPENVLFPARAWQSEDDYWDEYRGLASRFIANFRRFAPECPPEIEMAGPVTSGSPHLDPQTQ
;
A
#
# COMPACT_ATOMS: atom_id res chain seq x y z
N VAL A 1 0.49 2.69 28.81
CA VAL A 1 1.93 2.31 28.88
C VAL A 1 2.64 3.00 27.73
N LEU A 2 3.72 3.73 28.02
CA LEU A 2 4.63 4.28 27.01
C LEU A 2 5.93 3.48 27.07
N GLU A 3 6.37 2.96 25.93
CA GLU A 3 7.52 2.06 25.81
C GLU A 3 8.62 2.75 25.01
N ASN A 4 9.82 2.82 25.59
CA ASN A 4 11.05 3.41 25.03
C ASN A 4 10.97 4.91 24.67
N VAL A 5 9.91 5.60 25.07
CA VAL A 5 9.73 7.04 24.87
C VAL A 5 10.63 7.84 25.82
N VAL A 6 11.34 8.83 25.28
CA VAL A 6 12.16 9.74 26.08
C VAL A 6 11.29 10.79 26.75
N TYR A 7 11.62 11.15 27.99
CA TYR A 7 10.93 12.20 28.72
C TYR A 7 11.90 12.96 29.62
N ASP A 8 11.60 14.22 29.87
CA ASP A 8 12.35 15.08 30.79
C ASP A 8 12.11 14.61 32.25
N PRO A 9 13.16 14.28 33.02
CA PRO A 9 13.00 13.75 34.37
C PRO A 9 12.45 14.75 35.39
N ILE A 10 12.58 16.05 35.13
CA ILE A 10 12.11 17.15 35.97
C ILE A 10 10.67 17.51 35.60
N THR A 11 10.42 17.85 34.32
CA THR A 11 9.09 18.32 33.88
C THR A 11 8.10 17.19 33.61
N ARG A 12 8.60 15.97 33.42
CA ARG A 12 7.83 14.78 32.98
C ARG A 12 7.19 14.95 31.60
N ASN A 13 7.59 15.96 30.84
CA ASN A 13 7.18 16.11 29.45
C ASN A 13 7.86 15.06 28.59
N ILE A 14 7.07 14.49 27.69
CA ILE A 14 7.52 13.50 26.73
C ILE A 14 8.10 14.22 25.51
N ASP A 15 9.19 13.68 24.98
CA ASP A 15 9.70 14.02 23.66
C ASP A 15 9.33 12.87 22.69
N LEU A 16 8.45 13.16 21.73
CA LEU A 16 8.01 12.19 20.72
C LEU A 16 8.89 12.18 19.47
N ASP A 17 9.79 13.17 19.34
CA ASP A 17 10.72 13.27 18.21
C ASP A 17 12.09 12.63 18.56
N ASP A 18 12.35 12.35 19.84
CA ASP A 18 13.57 11.69 20.31
C ASP A 18 13.52 10.16 20.13
N ASN A 19 14.39 9.65 19.25
CA ASN A 19 14.56 8.24 18.93
C ASN A 19 15.79 7.60 19.60
N HIS A 20 16.38 8.22 20.63
CA HIS A 20 17.62 7.79 21.28
C HIS A 20 17.63 6.31 21.68
N ASN A 21 16.51 5.80 22.18
CA ASN A 21 16.37 4.38 22.53
C ASN A 21 16.05 3.53 21.30
N THR A 22 15.13 4.00 20.46
CA THR A 22 14.65 3.33 19.25
C THR A 22 13.73 4.27 18.45
N GLU A 23 13.68 4.11 17.13
CA GLU A 23 12.64 4.74 16.29
C GLU A 23 11.26 4.07 16.45
N ASN A 24 11.21 2.87 17.03
CA ASN A 24 9.98 2.10 17.25
C ASN A 24 9.39 2.33 18.64
N THR A 25 9.23 3.59 19.05
CA THR A 25 8.54 3.91 20.30
C THR A 25 7.07 3.49 20.24
N ARG A 26 6.49 3.05 21.37
CA ARG A 26 5.12 2.51 21.40
C ARG A 26 4.30 3.08 22.54
N ALA A 27 2.99 3.19 22.30
CA ALA A 27 1.99 3.47 23.31
C ALA A 27 0.93 2.38 23.28
N SER A 28 0.67 1.78 24.44
CA SER A 28 -0.44 0.83 24.65
C SER A 28 -1.43 1.45 25.62
N TYR A 29 -2.70 1.51 25.20
CA TYR A 29 -3.78 2.12 25.97
C TYR A 29 -5.10 1.36 25.72
N PRO A 30 -6.02 1.37 26.71
CA PRO A 30 -7.37 0.86 26.53
C PRO A 30 -8.12 1.52 25.37
N LEU A 31 -8.96 0.77 24.65
CA LEU A 31 -9.70 1.30 23.48
C LEU A 31 -10.64 2.46 23.84
N ASP A 32 -11.18 2.49 25.05
CA ASP A 32 -12.05 3.55 25.56
C ASP A 32 -11.34 4.89 25.78
N TYR A 33 -10.02 4.96 25.59
CA TYR A 33 -9.28 6.23 25.52
C TYR A 33 -9.52 6.95 24.17
N ILE A 34 -10.08 6.27 23.17
CA ILE A 34 -10.46 6.85 21.89
C ILE A 34 -11.95 7.17 21.93
N GLU A 35 -12.29 8.47 22.00
CA GLU A 35 -13.67 8.96 22.17
C GLU A 35 -14.62 8.42 21.08
N ASN A 36 -14.15 8.33 19.84
CA ASN A 36 -14.95 7.87 18.70
C ASN A 36 -14.84 6.35 18.44
N ALA A 37 -14.51 5.54 19.46
CA ALA A 37 -14.44 4.09 19.33
C ALA A 37 -15.82 3.44 19.46
N VAL A 38 -16.05 2.36 18.69
CA VAL A 38 -17.27 1.55 18.80
C VAL A 38 -17.14 0.58 19.98
N THR A 39 -17.93 0.79 21.05
CA THR A 39 -17.86 0.00 22.29
C THR A 39 -18.05 -1.50 22.08
N SER A 40 -18.91 -1.92 21.15
CA SER A 40 -19.16 -3.33 20.84
C SER A 40 -17.97 -4.03 20.17
N LYS A 41 -17.03 -3.26 19.60
CA LYS A 41 -15.89 -3.75 18.80
C LYS A 41 -16.32 -4.58 17.58
N LEU A 42 -17.57 -4.40 17.13
CA LEU A 42 -18.16 -5.09 16.00
C LEU A 42 -18.68 -4.07 14.98
N GLY A 43 -18.50 -4.37 13.71
CA GLY A 43 -19.06 -3.63 12.59
C GLY A 43 -19.84 -4.54 11.64
N GLY A 44 -20.42 -3.94 10.61
CA GLY A 44 -21.03 -4.69 9.50
C GLY A 44 -19.98 -5.33 8.59
N HIS A 45 -20.44 -5.91 7.48
CA HIS A 45 -19.53 -6.41 6.46
C HIS A 45 -18.81 -5.25 5.74
N PRO A 46 -17.49 -5.34 5.49
CA PRO A 46 -16.75 -4.26 4.85
C PRO A 46 -17.25 -3.95 3.44
N LYS A 47 -17.56 -2.69 3.16
CA LYS A 47 -17.79 -2.21 1.79
C LYS A 47 -16.48 -1.98 1.04
N ASN A 48 -15.43 -1.64 1.78
CA ASN A 48 -14.09 -1.38 1.24
C ASN A 48 -13.06 -2.25 1.97
N VAL A 49 -12.14 -2.83 1.22
CA VAL A 49 -10.90 -3.45 1.70
C VAL A 49 -9.75 -2.56 1.25
N VAL A 50 -8.83 -2.22 2.14
CA VAL A 50 -7.72 -1.31 1.82
C VAL A 50 -6.40 -2.00 2.14
N PHE A 51 -5.56 -2.16 1.14
CA PHE A 51 -4.16 -2.56 1.29
C PHE A 51 -3.29 -1.32 1.35
N LEU A 52 -2.51 -1.21 2.42
CA LEU A 52 -1.50 -0.17 2.54
C LEU A 52 -0.17 -0.76 2.11
N THR A 53 0.45 -0.14 1.11
CA THR A 53 1.86 -0.39 0.79
C THR A 53 2.67 0.84 1.15
N CYS A 54 3.85 0.63 1.69
CA CYS A 54 4.85 1.69 1.81
C CYS A 54 5.88 1.48 0.71
N ASP A 55 5.61 1.98 -0.49
CA ASP A 55 6.55 1.85 -1.60
C ASP A 55 7.67 2.89 -1.48
N ALA A 56 8.87 2.44 -1.12
CA ALA A 56 10.05 3.28 -1.04
C ALA A 56 10.79 3.46 -2.38
N GLN A 57 10.40 2.71 -3.42
CA GLN A 57 10.90 2.96 -4.79
C GLN A 57 10.17 4.12 -5.44
N GLY A 58 8.95 4.44 -4.99
CA GLY A 58 8.21 5.62 -5.42
C GLY A 58 7.56 5.48 -6.79
N VAL A 59 7.19 4.25 -7.15
CA VAL A 59 6.64 3.87 -8.46
C VAL A 59 5.17 3.49 -8.42
N MET A 60 4.64 3.04 -7.28
CA MET A 60 3.25 2.66 -7.11
C MET A 60 2.33 3.90 -7.15
N PRO A 61 1.15 3.81 -7.80
CA PRO A 61 0.18 4.89 -7.77
C PRO A 61 -0.26 5.20 -6.33
N PRO A 62 -0.62 6.46 -6.03
CA PRO A 62 -1.03 6.84 -4.68
C PRO A 62 -2.30 6.11 -4.24
N ILE A 63 -3.18 5.79 -5.19
CA ILE A 63 -4.34 4.92 -5.00
C ILE A 63 -4.63 4.14 -6.29
N ALA A 64 -5.09 2.90 -6.16
CA ALA A 64 -5.60 2.08 -7.25
C ALA A 64 -6.81 1.27 -6.80
N ARG A 65 -7.80 1.12 -7.68
CA ARG A 65 -8.89 0.15 -7.52
C ARG A 65 -8.44 -1.19 -8.11
N LEU A 66 -8.60 -2.25 -7.33
CA LEU A 66 -8.19 -3.60 -7.70
C LEU A 66 -9.42 -4.44 -8.06
N THR A 67 -9.31 -5.21 -9.14
CA THR A 67 -10.22 -6.34 -9.37
C THR A 67 -10.07 -7.38 -8.26
N PRO A 68 -11.06 -8.25 -8.03
CA PRO A 68 -10.95 -9.31 -7.03
C PRO A 68 -9.68 -10.16 -7.18
N ASN A 69 -9.29 -10.53 -8.41
CA ASN A 69 -8.10 -11.36 -8.62
C ASN A 69 -6.80 -10.59 -8.34
N GLN A 70 -6.72 -9.32 -8.75
CA GLN A 70 -5.59 -8.44 -8.37
C GLN A 70 -5.50 -8.29 -6.85
N ALA A 71 -6.63 -8.12 -6.16
CA ALA A 71 -6.66 -8.04 -4.71
C ALA A 71 -6.05 -9.28 -4.05
N LEU A 72 -6.37 -10.48 -4.54
CA LEU A 72 -5.77 -11.72 -4.02
C LEU A 72 -4.29 -11.84 -4.35
N TYR A 73 -3.88 -11.48 -5.57
CA TYR A 73 -2.47 -11.48 -5.96
C TYR A 73 -1.64 -10.56 -5.05
N HIS A 74 -2.14 -9.34 -4.80
CA HIS A 74 -1.50 -8.36 -3.93
C HIS A 74 -1.56 -8.75 -2.45
N PHE A 75 -2.64 -9.37 -2.00
CA PHE A 75 -2.76 -9.90 -0.65
C PHE A 75 -1.73 -11.00 -0.38
N ILE A 76 -1.64 -11.99 -1.27
CA ILE A 76 -0.63 -13.07 -1.17
C ILE A 76 0.78 -12.49 -1.28
N SER A 77 1.01 -11.53 -2.17
CA SER A 77 2.33 -10.91 -2.34
C SER A 77 2.75 -10.11 -1.09
N GLY A 78 1.84 -9.32 -0.53
CA GLY A 78 2.08 -8.53 0.68
C GLY A 78 3.24 -7.55 0.56
N TYR A 79 3.33 -6.86 -0.58
CA TYR A 79 4.41 -5.93 -0.87
C TYR A 79 4.34 -4.67 0.00
N THR A 80 5.49 -4.33 0.59
CA THR A 80 5.75 -3.07 1.31
C THR A 80 7.26 -2.83 1.35
N SER A 81 7.71 -1.78 2.00
CA SER A 81 9.12 -1.58 2.34
C SER A 81 9.33 -1.64 3.84
N LYS A 82 10.41 -2.27 4.28
CA LYS A 82 10.93 -2.09 5.63
C LYS A 82 11.66 -0.76 5.66
N ILE A 83 11.21 0.16 6.50
CA ILE A 83 11.92 1.41 6.76
C ILE A 83 12.84 1.15 7.95
N GLY A 84 14.00 1.82 7.98
CA GLY A 84 14.90 1.81 9.13
C GLY A 84 14.14 1.98 10.46
N GLY A 85 14.61 1.28 11.48
CA GLY A 85 14.09 1.41 12.85
C GLY A 85 12.86 0.58 13.21
N THR A 86 12.14 -0.02 12.25
CA THR A 86 10.94 -0.83 12.57
C THR A 86 11.24 -2.27 12.99
N GLU A 87 12.42 -2.81 12.64
CA GLU A 87 12.88 -4.15 13.02
C GLU A 87 14.39 -4.13 13.35
N ALA A 88 14.84 -5.00 14.26
CA ALA A 88 16.25 -5.10 14.61
C ALA A 88 17.09 -5.52 13.39
N GLY A 89 18.11 -4.74 13.05
CA GLY A 89 19.04 -5.01 11.95
C GLY A 89 18.64 -4.43 10.59
N VAL A 90 17.53 -3.71 10.48
CA VAL A 90 17.19 -2.95 9.26
C VAL A 90 18.08 -1.70 9.19
N GLY A 91 18.79 -1.54 8.08
CA GLY A 91 19.67 -0.40 7.85
C GLY A 91 18.91 0.91 7.61
N VAL A 92 19.65 2.00 7.38
CA VAL A 92 19.08 3.34 7.12
C VAL A 92 18.27 3.38 5.82
N ASN A 93 18.64 2.56 4.83
CA ASN A 93 17.98 2.53 3.53
C ASN A 93 16.78 1.58 3.54
N PRO A 94 15.62 1.98 2.99
CA PRO A 94 14.47 1.09 2.89
C PRO A 94 14.74 -0.13 2.02
N GLU A 95 14.22 -1.28 2.45
CA GLU A 95 14.33 -2.54 1.72
C GLU A 95 12.96 -3.03 1.24
N ILE A 96 12.86 -3.36 -0.05
CA ILE A 96 11.67 -4.02 -0.61
C ILE A 96 11.41 -5.31 0.16
N THR A 97 10.18 -5.46 0.66
CA THR A 97 9.75 -6.62 1.43
C THR A 97 8.42 -7.15 0.91
N PHE A 98 8.33 -8.48 0.81
CA PHE A 98 7.10 -9.20 0.54
C PHE A 98 6.70 -9.95 1.81
N SER A 99 5.83 -9.34 2.60
CA SER A 99 5.27 -9.94 3.81
C SER A 99 3.92 -10.54 3.46
N THR A 100 3.93 -11.79 3.00
CA THR A 100 2.76 -12.58 2.64
C THR A 100 1.52 -12.30 3.52
N CYS A 101 0.38 -12.01 2.90
CA CYS A 101 -0.87 -11.63 3.58
C CYS A 101 -0.76 -10.37 4.46
N PHE A 102 0.24 -9.52 4.23
CA PHE A 102 0.64 -8.37 5.06
C PHE A 102 0.97 -8.74 6.52
N GLY A 103 1.30 -10.01 6.79
CA GLY A 103 1.44 -10.52 8.15
C GLY A 103 2.20 -11.84 8.24
N ALA A 104 3.15 -12.09 7.33
CA ALA A 104 3.83 -13.37 7.18
C ALA A 104 4.31 -14.02 8.50
N PRO A 105 4.90 -13.28 9.47
CA PRO A 105 5.34 -13.87 10.74
C PRO A 105 4.24 -14.51 11.59
N PHE A 106 2.97 -14.20 11.31
CA PHE A 106 1.82 -14.65 12.09
C PHE A 106 0.95 -15.68 11.34
N MET A 107 1.31 -16.04 10.12
CA MET A 107 0.53 -16.95 9.28
C MET A 107 0.88 -18.40 9.60
N VAL A 108 -0.15 -19.23 9.79
CA VAL A 108 0.00 -20.66 10.15
C VAL A 108 -0.27 -21.58 8.96
N HIS A 109 -1.19 -21.19 8.08
CA HIS A 109 -1.56 -21.96 6.89
C HIS A 109 -0.90 -21.41 5.61
N HIS A 110 -1.01 -22.16 4.52
CA HIS A 110 -0.65 -21.66 3.20
C HIS A 110 -1.44 -20.38 2.87
N PRO A 111 -0.84 -19.36 2.23
CA PRO A 111 -1.46 -18.06 1.94
C PRO A 111 -2.80 -18.15 1.21
N TRP A 112 -2.93 -19.16 0.34
CA TRP A 112 -4.16 -19.41 -0.42
C TRP A 112 -5.38 -19.62 0.48
N VAL A 113 -5.23 -20.25 1.66
CA VAL A 113 -6.34 -20.45 2.61
C VAL A 113 -6.96 -19.12 3.02
N TYR A 114 -6.11 -18.13 3.28
CA TYR A 114 -6.54 -16.79 3.69
C TYR A 114 -7.05 -15.98 2.50
N ALA A 115 -6.41 -16.11 1.33
CA ALA A 115 -6.83 -15.46 0.10
C ALA A 115 -8.21 -15.94 -0.37
N ASP A 116 -8.48 -17.25 -0.37
CA ASP A 116 -9.80 -17.81 -0.68
C ASP A 116 -10.88 -17.32 0.30
N LEU A 117 -10.57 -17.25 1.59
CA LEU A 117 -11.48 -16.67 2.58
C LEU A 117 -11.79 -15.21 2.28
N LEU A 118 -10.77 -14.41 1.94
CA LEU A 118 -10.95 -13.02 1.54
C LEU A 118 -11.81 -12.91 0.26
N GLN A 119 -11.52 -13.72 -0.76
CA GLN A 119 -12.26 -13.76 -2.02
C GLN A 119 -13.75 -14.00 -1.78
N ARG A 120 -14.08 -15.08 -1.04
CA ARG A 120 -15.47 -15.44 -0.74
C ARG A 120 -16.21 -14.33 0.01
N LYS A 121 -15.52 -13.61 0.90
CA LYS A 121 -16.12 -12.48 1.63
C LYS A 121 -16.33 -11.27 0.72
N MET A 122 -15.32 -10.89 -0.06
CA MET A 122 -15.43 -9.76 -0.98
C MET A 122 -16.54 -9.96 -2.01
N LEU A 123 -16.60 -11.13 -2.65
CA LEU A 123 -17.63 -11.45 -3.64
C LEU A 123 -19.03 -11.49 -3.02
N ARG A 124 -19.17 -12.10 -1.83
CA ARG A 124 -20.46 -12.21 -1.15
C ARG A 124 -21.05 -10.84 -0.75
N TYR A 125 -20.20 -9.89 -0.39
CA TYR A 125 -20.64 -8.60 0.14
C TYR A 125 -20.41 -7.41 -0.82
N GLY A 126 -19.91 -7.67 -2.02
CA GLY A 126 -19.62 -6.64 -3.02
C GLY A 126 -18.57 -5.63 -2.54
N SER A 127 -17.53 -6.11 -1.83
CA SER A 127 -16.49 -5.23 -1.29
C SER A 127 -15.54 -4.77 -2.40
N THR A 128 -15.30 -3.47 -2.49
CA THR A 128 -14.27 -2.89 -3.38
C THR A 128 -12.91 -2.96 -2.69
N CYS A 129 -11.86 -3.36 -3.42
CA CYS A 129 -10.50 -3.35 -2.89
C CYS A 129 -9.69 -2.18 -3.45
N TRP A 130 -9.00 -1.49 -2.55
CA TRP A 130 -8.13 -0.36 -2.86
C TRP A 130 -6.70 -0.67 -2.43
N LEU A 131 -5.74 -0.35 -3.28
CA LEU A 131 -4.32 -0.28 -2.93
C LEU A 131 -3.98 1.20 -2.71
N ILE A 132 -3.43 1.54 -1.55
CA ILE A 132 -2.99 2.91 -1.23
C ILE A 132 -1.49 2.89 -0.95
N ASN A 133 -0.75 3.68 -1.72
CA ASN A 133 0.67 3.92 -1.45
C ASN A 133 0.81 5.00 -0.36
N THR A 134 1.49 4.64 0.72
CA THR A 134 1.82 5.48 1.88
C THR A 134 3.33 5.76 1.99
N GLY A 135 4.07 5.31 0.97
CA GLY A 135 5.51 5.49 0.80
C GLY A 135 5.80 6.78 0.04
N TRP A 136 6.61 6.65 -1.02
CA TRP A 136 7.19 7.76 -1.77
C TRP A 136 6.52 7.97 -3.12
N VAL A 137 6.73 9.15 -3.68
CA VAL A 137 6.37 9.55 -5.05
C VAL A 137 7.45 10.50 -5.60
N GLY A 138 7.60 10.52 -6.93
CA GLY A 138 8.56 11.40 -7.61
C GLY A 138 10.03 10.98 -7.50
N GLY A 139 10.27 9.72 -7.13
CA GLY A 139 11.59 9.13 -6.99
C GLY A 139 11.65 8.13 -5.83
N ALA A 140 12.70 7.32 -5.81
CA ALA A 140 13.01 6.44 -4.70
C ALA A 140 13.39 7.22 -3.43
N PHE A 141 13.44 6.53 -2.29
CA PHE A 141 13.91 7.08 -1.02
C PHE A 141 15.23 7.85 -1.18
N GLY A 142 15.27 9.07 -0.64
CA GLY A 142 16.41 10.00 -0.77
C GLY A 142 16.33 10.93 -1.98
N ILE A 143 15.49 10.63 -2.98
CA ILE A 143 15.24 11.50 -4.15
C ILE A 143 13.79 12.01 -4.13
N GLY A 144 12.83 11.08 -4.06
CA GLY A 144 11.41 11.40 -4.00
C GLY A 144 10.98 11.87 -2.61
N GLN A 145 9.70 12.22 -2.51
CA GLN A 145 9.10 12.66 -1.25
C GLN A 145 8.07 11.65 -0.76
N ARG A 146 8.01 11.48 0.57
CA ARG A 146 6.95 10.67 1.18
C ARG A 146 5.60 11.34 0.92
N ILE A 147 4.61 10.56 0.52
CA ILE A 147 3.25 11.04 0.29
C ILE A 147 2.72 11.64 1.60
N SER A 148 2.23 12.88 1.52
CA SER A 148 1.76 13.57 2.72
C SER A 148 0.58 12.83 3.35
N ILE A 149 0.54 12.74 4.68
CA ILE A 149 -0.59 12.15 5.41
C ILE A 149 -1.92 12.83 5.06
N LYS A 150 -1.89 14.12 4.69
CA LYS A 150 -3.06 14.87 4.21
C LYS A 150 -3.58 14.29 2.89
N HIS A 151 -2.69 14.02 1.93
CA HIS A 151 -3.07 13.41 0.65
C HIS A 151 -3.59 11.98 0.85
N THR A 152 -2.90 11.15 1.64
CA THR A 152 -3.36 9.79 1.95
C THR A 152 -4.76 9.78 2.57
N ARG A 153 -5.04 10.71 3.50
CA ARG A 153 -6.37 10.85 4.11
C ARG A 153 -7.44 11.30 3.11
N ALA A 154 -7.12 12.25 2.22
CA ALA A 154 -8.05 12.68 1.19
C ALA A 154 -8.39 11.56 0.20
N LEU A 155 -7.39 10.81 -0.27
CA LEU A 155 -7.57 9.63 -1.13
C LEU A 155 -8.43 8.56 -0.45
N LEU A 156 -8.12 8.23 0.81
CA LEU A 156 -8.90 7.26 1.59
C LEU A 156 -10.35 7.74 1.77
N ASN A 157 -10.57 9.00 2.12
CA ASN A 157 -11.91 9.55 2.29
C ASN A 157 -12.70 9.52 0.98
N ALA A 158 -12.06 9.81 -0.16
CA ALA A 158 -12.69 9.74 -1.47
C ALA A 158 -13.14 8.30 -1.80
N ALA A 159 -12.28 7.31 -1.53
CA ALA A 159 -12.63 5.90 -1.68
C ALA A 159 -13.77 5.45 -0.74
N LEU A 160 -13.73 5.86 0.53
CA LEU A 160 -14.72 5.44 1.53
C LEU A 160 -16.09 6.12 1.35
N SER A 161 -16.12 7.33 0.79
CA SER A 161 -17.35 8.09 0.53
C SER A 161 -18.05 7.74 -0.78
N GLY A 162 -17.39 6.98 -1.67
CA GLY A 162 -17.87 6.69 -3.02
C GLY A 162 -17.56 7.80 -4.04
N ALA A 163 -16.78 8.82 -3.66
CA ALA A 163 -16.40 9.90 -4.57
C ALA A 163 -15.51 9.44 -5.74
N LEU A 164 -14.97 8.22 -5.66
CA LEU A 164 -14.20 7.59 -6.74
C LEU A 164 -15.03 6.56 -7.54
N ASP A 165 -16.31 6.36 -7.25
CA ASP A 165 -17.09 5.32 -7.92
C ASP A 165 -17.31 5.63 -9.42
N ASP A 166 -17.56 6.90 -9.75
CA ASP A 166 -17.93 7.39 -11.08
C ASP A 166 -16.88 8.30 -11.74
N VAL A 167 -15.63 8.28 -11.27
CA VAL A 167 -14.54 9.04 -11.91
C VAL A 167 -13.97 8.30 -13.11
N GLU A 168 -13.27 9.02 -13.99
CA GLU A 168 -12.52 8.38 -15.06
C GLU A 168 -11.27 7.70 -14.53
N TYR A 169 -11.00 6.49 -15.01
CA TYR A 169 -9.83 5.70 -14.68
C TYR A 169 -8.95 5.49 -15.91
N TYR A 170 -7.63 5.37 -15.69
CA TYR A 170 -6.73 4.75 -16.66
C TYR A 170 -6.31 3.38 -16.15
N THR A 171 -6.06 2.46 -17.09
CA THR A 171 -5.48 1.16 -16.76
C THR A 171 -3.96 1.26 -16.74
N ASP A 172 -3.38 0.95 -15.60
CA ASP A 172 -1.93 0.85 -15.45
C ASP A 172 -1.38 -0.25 -16.39
N PRO A 173 -0.37 0.05 -17.24
CA PRO A 173 0.08 -0.89 -18.26
C PRO A 173 0.91 -2.07 -17.74
N VAL A 174 1.34 -2.05 -16.47
CA VAL A 174 2.23 -3.07 -15.90
C VAL A 174 1.46 -4.03 -15.01
N PHE A 175 0.70 -3.53 -14.05
CA PHE A 175 -0.11 -4.28 -13.10
C PHE A 175 -1.59 -4.35 -13.48
N GLY A 176 -2.04 -3.58 -14.47
CA GLY A 176 -3.44 -3.57 -14.90
C GLY A 176 -4.39 -2.87 -13.92
N PHE A 177 -3.86 -2.11 -12.96
CA PHE A 177 -4.66 -1.40 -11.97
C PHE A 177 -5.58 -0.37 -12.60
N GLU A 178 -6.75 -0.14 -12.01
CA GLU A 178 -7.54 1.05 -12.32
C GLU A 178 -7.05 2.19 -11.43
N VAL A 179 -6.37 3.18 -12.01
CA VAL A 179 -5.92 4.39 -11.30
C VAL A 179 -6.81 5.57 -11.67
N PRO A 180 -7.38 6.29 -10.70
CA PRO A 180 -8.29 7.40 -11.00
C PRO A 180 -7.51 8.57 -11.61
N LYS A 181 -8.04 9.16 -12.68
CA LYS A 181 -7.45 10.35 -13.32
C LYS A 181 -7.67 11.64 -12.50
N SER A 182 -8.61 11.63 -11.56
CA SER A 182 -8.88 12.75 -10.67
C SER A 182 -9.36 12.27 -9.30
N CYS A 183 -9.08 13.06 -8.27
CA CYS A 183 -9.58 12.84 -6.92
C CYS A 183 -9.76 14.21 -6.24
N PRO A 184 -10.86 14.47 -5.54
CA PRO A 184 -11.04 15.70 -4.77
C PRO A 184 -9.86 15.98 -3.85
N ASP A 185 -9.45 17.25 -3.76
CA ASP A 185 -8.37 17.75 -2.91
C ASP A 185 -6.97 17.15 -3.17
N ILE A 186 -6.78 16.43 -4.29
CA ILE A 186 -5.51 15.86 -4.71
C ILE A 186 -5.04 16.51 -6.02
N PRO A 187 -3.83 17.10 -6.04
CA PRO A 187 -3.23 17.60 -7.27
C PRO A 187 -3.02 16.50 -8.30
N GLU A 188 -3.27 16.79 -9.58
CA GLU A 188 -3.17 15.80 -10.67
C GLU A 188 -1.78 15.14 -10.73
N ASN A 189 -0.71 15.91 -10.53
CA ASN A 189 0.67 15.41 -10.56
C ASN A 189 0.98 14.37 -9.45
N VAL A 190 0.13 14.25 -8.42
CA VAL A 190 0.24 13.18 -7.41
C VAL A 190 -0.33 11.86 -7.93
N LEU A 191 -1.40 11.91 -8.74
CA LEU A 191 -2.11 10.74 -9.27
C LEU A 191 -1.35 10.02 -10.40
N PHE A 192 -0.39 10.70 -11.03
CA PHE A 192 0.42 10.16 -12.12
C PHE A 192 1.90 10.07 -11.69
N PRO A 193 2.33 8.94 -11.08
CA PRO A 193 3.69 8.81 -10.54
C PRO A 193 4.79 9.10 -11.54
N ALA A 194 4.68 8.63 -12.79
CA ALA A 194 5.68 8.85 -13.84
C ALA A 194 6.00 10.34 -14.04
N ARG A 195 4.97 11.19 -14.08
CA ARG A 195 5.11 12.65 -14.28
C ARG A 195 5.76 13.35 -13.09
N ALA A 196 5.78 12.72 -11.91
CA ALA A 196 6.42 13.27 -10.73
C ALA A 196 7.93 13.01 -10.69
N TRP A 197 8.43 12.07 -11.52
CA TRP A 197 9.85 11.78 -11.62
C TRP A 197 10.55 12.77 -12.55
N GLN A 198 11.85 12.99 -12.32
CA GLN A 198 12.67 13.83 -13.21
C GLN A 198 12.88 13.19 -14.58
N SER A 199 12.93 11.85 -14.64
CA SER A 199 13.07 11.02 -15.83
C SER A 199 11.94 10.00 -15.83
N GLU A 200 11.05 10.06 -16.83
CA GLU A 200 10.00 9.06 -17.00
C GLU A 200 10.59 7.68 -17.35
N ASP A 201 11.71 7.65 -18.07
CA ASP A 201 12.41 6.39 -18.40
C ASP A 201 12.91 5.70 -17.13
N ASP A 202 13.50 6.44 -16.20
CA ASP A 202 13.97 5.91 -14.91
C ASP A 202 12.81 5.36 -14.08
N TYR A 203 11.67 6.07 -14.08
CA TYR A 203 10.44 5.59 -13.46
C TYR A 203 10.01 4.24 -14.04
N TRP A 204 9.94 4.14 -15.37
CA TRP A 204 9.46 2.92 -16.03
C TRP A 204 10.41 1.75 -15.83
N ASP A 205 11.72 1.99 -15.81
CA ASP A 205 12.71 0.96 -15.52
C ASP A 205 12.58 0.45 -14.08
N GLU A 206 12.43 1.34 -13.10
CA GLU A 206 12.21 0.95 -11.70
C GLU A 206 10.87 0.22 -11.53
N TYR A 207 9.82 0.68 -12.21
CA TYR A 207 8.49 0.07 -12.11
C TYR A 207 8.45 -1.35 -12.72
N ARG A 208 9.12 -1.57 -13.85
CA ARG A 208 9.31 -2.92 -14.42
C ARG A 208 10.24 -3.80 -13.58
N GLY A 209 11.24 -3.19 -12.94
CA GLY A 209 12.08 -3.85 -11.94
C GLY A 209 11.25 -4.38 -10.78
N LEU A 210 10.34 -3.56 -10.25
CA LEU A 210 9.40 -3.95 -9.20
C LEU A 210 8.45 -5.06 -9.66
N ALA A 211 7.87 -4.95 -10.86
CA ALA A 211 7.03 -5.99 -11.46
C ALA A 211 7.74 -7.36 -11.52
N SER A 212 9.01 -7.35 -11.96
CA SER A 212 9.83 -8.57 -12.01
C SER A 212 10.01 -9.21 -10.62
N ARG A 213 10.16 -8.38 -9.57
CA ARG A 213 10.25 -8.86 -8.18
C ARG A 213 8.93 -9.44 -7.68
N PHE A 214 7.79 -8.85 -8.04
CA PHE A 214 6.46 -9.42 -7.76
C PHE A 214 6.30 -10.81 -8.38
N ILE A 215 6.61 -10.96 -9.67
CA ILE A 215 6.54 -12.25 -10.38
C ILE A 215 7.46 -13.26 -9.70
N ALA A 216 8.72 -12.89 -9.42
CA ALA A 216 9.67 -13.77 -8.76
C ALA A 216 9.21 -14.19 -7.37
N ASN A 217 8.60 -13.27 -6.60
CA ASN A 217 8.04 -13.58 -5.29
C ASN A 217 6.87 -14.57 -5.39
N PHE A 218 5.94 -14.33 -6.33
CA PHE A 218 4.69 -15.09 -6.43
C PHE A 218 4.88 -16.55 -6.90
N ARG A 219 5.95 -16.84 -7.66
CA ARG A 219 6.28 -18.20 -8.14
C ARG A 219 6.25 -19.27 -7.06
N ARG A 220 6.60 -18.92 -5.82
CA ARG A 220 6.60 -19.87 -4.69
C ARG A 220 5.21 -20.29 -4.23
N PHE A 221 4.17 -19.53 -4.58
CA PHE A 221 2.78 -19.78 -4.22
C PHE A 221 1.94 -20.31 -5.40
N ALA A 222 2.39 -20.05 -6.63
CA ALA A 222 1.67 -20.40 -7.85
C ALA A 222 1.15 -21.86 -7.92
N PRO A 223 1.90 -22.91 -7.49
CA PRO A 223 1.42 -24.28 -7.57
C PRO A 223 0.15 -24.58 -6.76
N GLU A 224 -0.11 -23.78 -5.71
CA GLU A 224 -1.24 -23.96 -4.80
C GLU A 224 -2.30 -22.85 -4.97
N CYS A 225 -2.15 -21.98 -5.98
CA CYS A 225 -3.09 -20.92 -6.30
C CYS A 225 -3.79 -21.22 -7.65
N PRO A 226 -5.06 -20.79 -7.82
CA PRO A 226 -5.71 -20.84 -9.12
C PRO A 226 -4.96 -20.01 -10.18
N PRO A 227 -4.89 -20.46 -11.44
CA PRO A 227 -4.15 -19.77 -12.51
C PRO A 227 -4.59 -18.31 -12.73
N GLU A 228 -5.88 -18.01 -12.53
CA GLU A 228 -6.42 -16.66 -12.67
C GLU A 228 -5.85 -15.64 -11.69
N ILE A 229 -5.28 -16.11 -10.58
CA ILE A 229 -4.62 -15.23 -9.59
C ILE A 229 -3.23 -14.88 -10.09
N GLU A 230 -2.48 -15.86 -10.61
CA GLU A 230 -1.17 -15.60 -11.21
C GLU A 230 -1.30 -14.67 -12.43
N MET A 231 -2.33 -14.87 -13.27
CA MET A 231 -2.61 -14.01 -14.42
C MET A 231 -3.03 -12.58 -14.05
N ALA A 232 -3.44 -12.35 -12.80
CA ALA A 232 -3.77 -11.02 -12.29
C ALA A 232 -2.54 -10.26 -11.73
N GLY A 233 -1.36 -10.88 -11.76
CA GLY A 233 -0.09 -10.22 -11.46
C GLY A 233 0.40 -9.32 -12.58
N PRO A 234 1.53 -8.63 -12.38
CA PRO A 234 2.07 -7.71 -13.37
C PRO A 234 2.70 -8.42 -14.57
N VAL A 235 2.82 -7.68 -15.67
CA VAL A 235 3.52 -8.08 -16.90
C VAL A 235 4.78 -7.23 -17.11
N THR A 236 5.85 -7.83 -17.61
CA THR A 236 7.13 -7.14 -17.84
C THR A 236 7.25 -6.54 -19.25
N SER A 237 6.30 -6.81 -20.15
CA SER A 237 6.35 -6.43 -21.57
C SER A 237 5.49 -5.23 -21.96
N GLY A 238 4.99 -4.44 -20.99
CA GLY A 238 4.24 -3.21 -21.27
C GLY A 238 5.16 -2.01 -21.49
N SER A 239 5.33 -1.56 -22.74
CA SER A 239 5.73 -0.18 -23.03
C SER A 239 4.47 0.66 -23.22
N PRO A 240 4.26 1.73 -22.44
CA PRO A 240 3.28 2.73 -22.81
C PRO A 240 3.97 3.71 -23.76
N HIS A 241 3.86 3.46 -25.06
CA HIS A 241 3.60 4.62 -25.91
C HIS A 241 2.19 5.07 -25.54
N LEU A 242 2.08 6.01 -24.61
CA LEU A 242 0.86 6.78 -24.40
C LEU A 242 0.51 7.39 -25.76
N ASP A 243 -0.61 6.95 -26.33
CA ASP A 243 -1.15 7.54 -27.55
C ASP A 243 -1.41 9.04 -27.28
N PRO A 244 -0.79 9.98 -28.01
CA PRO A 244 -1.00 11.41 -27.82
C PRO A 244 -2.42 11.90 -28.11
N GLN A 245 -3.36 11.03 -28.51
CA GLN A 245 -4.67 11.42 -29.05
C GLN A 245 -5.85 11.39 -28.06
N THR A 246 -5.65 11.21 -26.76
CA THR A 246 -6.68 11.52 -25.76
C THR A 246 -6.29 12.73 -24.93
N GLN A 247 -6.48 13.92 -25.53
CA GLN A 247 -6.67 15.20 -24.83
C GLN A 247 -8.16 15.43 -24.61
#